data_AF-A0A2J8VL91-F1
#
_entry.id   AF-A0A2J8VL91-F1
#
_cell.length_a   1.000
_cell.length_b   1.000
_cell.length_c   1.000
_cell.angle_alpha   90.00
_cell.angle_beta   90.00
_cell.angle_gamma   90.00
#
_symmetry.space_group_name_H-M   'P 1'
#
loop_
_entity.id
_entity.type
_entity.pdbx_description
1 polymer ?
#
loop_
_entity_poly.entity_id
_entity_poly.type
_entity_poly.pdbx_seq_one_letter_code
_entity_poly.pdbx_strand_id
1 'polypeptide(L)'
;MEDSSTDTEKEEEEEKDEKDQEPIYAIVPTINIQDERFVDLSETPAFIFLHELHAMGKLPGTRMAELKAKYTLLHDAVMSTQESEVQLLQNAKRFTEQIQQQQFHLQQADNFPEAFSTEVSKMREQLLKYQNEYNAVKEREFHNQYRLNSLKEEKIIIVKEFEKIPKPGEMEKKMKILRESTEELRKEIMQKKLEIKNLREDLASKQKQLLKEQKELEELLEHQVTLKDEVAHHQTIPVQIGKEIEKITRKKVEMEKKKIVLEQEVKMLNDSLKKVENKVSAIVEEKENVIKEVEGKRALLEIKEREHNQLVKLLELARENEATSLTERGILDLNLRNSLIDKQNYHDELSRKQREKERDFRNLRKMELLLKVSWDALRQTQALHQRLLLEIEAIPKDDSTLSERRRELHKEVEVAKRNLAQQ
;
A
#
# COMPACT_ATOMS: atom_id res chain seq x y z
N MET A 1 18.39 -104.84 20.28
CA MET A 1 17.08 -104.19 20.47
C MET A 1 16.12 -105.04 19.68
N GLU A 2 15.63 -106.09 20.34
CA GLU A 2 14.31 -106.13 21.01
C GLU A 2 13.35 -106.82 20.03
N ASP A 3 12.52 -107.77 20.40
CA ASP A 3 12.47 -108.72 21.52
C ASP A 3 11.36 -109.72 21.12
N SER A 4 11.40 -110.91 21.69
CA SER A 4 10.21 -111.71 22.05
C SER A 4 9.20 -112.18 20.98
N SER A 5 9.12 -113.49 20.78
CA SER A 5 8.04 -114.34 21.33
C SER A 5 7.75 -115.55 20.45
N THR A 6 8.33 -116.68 20.83
CA THR A 6 7.87 -118.05 20.57
C THR A 6 6.54 -118.32 21.27
N ASP A 7 5.65 -119.11 20.66
CA ASP A 7 4.71 -119.96 21.40
C ASP A 7 4.34 -121.21 20.58
N THR A 8 4.82 -122.35 21.06
CA THR A 8 4.37 -123.71 20.76
C THR A 8 4.43 -124.46 22.07
N GLU A 9 3.42 -125.32 22.31
CA GLU A 9 3.21 -126.34 23.37
C GLU A 9 1.88 -126.07 24.11
N LYS A 10 1.04 -127.02 24.51
CA LYS A 10 0.87 -128.48 24.39
C LYS A 10 -0.56 -128.71 24.93
N GLU A 11 -1.35 -129.57 24.28
CA GLU A 11 -2.55 -130.17 24.87
C GLU A 11 -2.19 -131.61 25.26
N GLU A 12 -2.25 -131.92 26.56
CA GLU A 12 -2.35 -133.27 27.14
C GLU A 12 -3.39 -133.15 28.27
N GLU A 13 -4.62 -133.57 28.01
CA GLU A 13 -5.21 -134.86 28.44
C GLU A 13 -5.56 -134.91 29.94
N GLU A 14 -6.83 -134.61 30.23
CA GLU A 14 -7.48 -134.94 31.50
C GLU A 14 -7.98 -136.40 31.46
N GLU A 15 -7.32 -137.30 32.20
CA GLU A 15 -7.91 -138.57 32.63
C GLU A 15 -8.83 -138.33 33.82
N LYS A 16 -10.14 -138.62 33.69
CA LYS A 16 -11.03 -138.93 34.82
C LYS A 16 -12.05 -140.02 34.49
N ASP A 17 -11.79 -141.18 35.08
CA ASP A 17 -12.73 -142.07 35.78
C ASP A 17 -14.17 -142.20 35.23
N GLU A 18 -14.46 -143.33 34.59
CA GLU A 18 -15.79 -143.95 34.65
C GLU A 18 -15.68 -145.34 35.28
N LYS A 19 -16.14 -145.43 36.54
CA LYS A 19 -16.40 -146.68 37.25
C LYS A 19 -17.69 -147.30 36.72
N ASP A 20 -17.62 -148.58 36.39
CA ASP A 20 -18.76 -149.44 36.13
C ASP A 20 -19.84 -149.29 37.22
N GLN A 21 -21.04 -148.87 36.81
CA GLN A 21 -22.25 -149.02 37.62
C GLN A 21 -23.24 -149.94 36.89
N GLU A 22 -23.61 -151.02 37.56
CA GLU A 22 -24.55 -152.04 37.13
C GLU A 22 -25.93 -151.44 36.76
N PRO A 23 -26.64 -151.99 35.77
CA PRO A 23 -27.92 -151.44 35.31
C PRO A 23 -29.04 -151.73 36.32
N ILE A 24 -29.65 -150.66 36.85
CA ILE A 24 -30.86 -150.75 37.67
C ILE A 24 -32.07 -150.98 36.76
N TYR A 25 -32.75 -152.12 36.93
CA TYR A 25 -34.01 -152.46 36.26
C TYR A 25 -35.14 -151.56 36.78
N ALA A 26 -35.89 -150.94 35.86
CA ALA A 26 -37.04 -150.10 36.17
C ALA A 26 -38.24 -150.94 36.66
N ILE A 27 -38.75 -150.62 37.86
CA ILE A 27 -40.02 -151.13 38.37
C ILE A 27 -41.15 -150.28 37.75
N VAL A 28 -42.05 -150.93 37.02
CA VAL A 28 -43.20 -150.33 36.34
C VAL A 28 -44.28 -149.92 37.36
N PRO A 29 -44.76 -148.66 37.37
CA PRO A 29 -45.92 -148.27 38.15
C PRO A 29 -47.22 -148.82 37.54
N THR A 30 -47.93 -149.63 38.31
CA THR A 30 -49.28 -150.12 38.00
C THR A 30 -50.28 -148.98 38.11
N ILE A 31 -50.84 -148.52 36.98
CA ILE A 31 -52.06 -147.70 36.99
C ILE A 31 -53.15 -148.49 36.28
N ASN A 32 -54.15 -148.84 37.08
CA ASN A 32 -55.34 -149.58 36.74
C ASN A 32 -56.22 -148.69 35.85
N ILE A 33 -56.14 -148.89 34.52
CA ILE A 33 -56.99 -148.20 33.53
C ILE A 33 -58.39 -148.81 33.65
N GLN A 34 -59.39 -148.01 34.01
CA GLN A 34 -60.77 -148.40 33.69
C GLN A 34 -60.94 -148.31 32.17
N ASP A 35 -61.33 -149.42 31.56
CA ASP A 35 -61.36 -149.62 30.11
C ASP A 35 -62.54 -148.85 29.51
N GLU A 36 -62.32 -147.57 29.19
CA GLU A 36 -63.33 -146.67 28.59
C GLU A 36 -63.71 -147.06 27.15
N ARG A 37 -63.12 -148.12 26.58
CA ARG A 37 -63.32 -148.57 25.20
C ARG A 37 -64.73 -149.02 24.86
N PHE A 38 -65.58 -149.28 25.87
CA PHE A 38 -66.93 -149.82 25.71
C PHE A 38 -68.03 -148.94 26.33
N VAL A 39 -67.77 -147.63 26.51
CA VAL A 39 -68.79 -146.72 27.03
C VAL A 39 -69.71 -146.28 25.90
N ASP A 40 -71.00 -146.66 25.96
CA ASP A 40 -72.02 -146.16 25.04
C ASP A 40 -72.13 -144.64 25.20
N LEU A 41 -71.63 -143.92 24.19
CA LEU A 41 -71.51 -142.46 24.18
C LEU A 41 -72.86 -141.77 24.50
N SER A 42 -73.99 -142.43 24.26
CA SER A 42 -75.32 -141.89 24.54
C SER A 42 -75.71 -141.85 26.03
N GLU A 43 -75.16 -142.75 26.84
CA GLU A 43 -75.37 -142.84 28.29
C GLU A 43 -74.27 -142.12 29.09
N THR A 44 -73.28 -141.53 28.40
CA THR A 44 -72.28 -140.73 29.09
C THR A 44 -72.93 -139.53 29.78
N PRO A 45 -72.48 -139.18 31.00
CA PRO A 45 -72.99 -138.00 31.71
C PRO A 45 -72.97 -136.75 30.83
N ALA A 46 -71.95 -136.61 29.98
CA ALA A 46 -71.82 -135.53 29.01
C ALA A 46 -72.99 -135.48 28.00
N PHE A 47 -73.39 -136.61 27.41
CA PHE A 47 -74.54 -136.65 26.49
C PHE A 47 -75.89 -136.50 27.22
N ILE A 48 -76.02 -137.04 28.43
CA ILE A 48 -77.22 -136.90 29.28
C ILE A 48 -77.44 -135.43 29.66
N PHE A 49 -76.42 -134.73 30.16
CA PHE A 49 -76.48 -133.30 30.49
C PHE A 49 -76.79 -132.42 29.27
N LEU A 50 -76.24 -132.76 28.10
CA LEU A 50 -76.53 -132.07 26.85
C LEU A 50 -77.99 -132.26 26.41
N HIS A 51 -78.56 -133.45 26.63
CA HIS A 51 -79.99 -133.73 26.39
C HIS A 51 -80.92 -132.97 27.35
N GLU A 52 -80.58 -132.90 28.65
CA GLU A 52 -81.37 -132.15 29.65
C GLU A 52 -81.42 -130.65 29.35
N LEU A 53 -80.29 -130.04 29.00
CA LEU A 53 -80.22 -128.60 28.67
C LEU A 53 -81.02 -128.24 27.41
N HIS A 54 -81.09 -129.16 26.45
CA HIS A 54 -81.95 -129.03 25.28
C HIS A 54 -83.43 -129.18 25.65
N ALA A 55 -83.78 -130.15 26.49
CA ALA A 55 -85.15 -130.34 26.97
C ALA A 55 -85.69 -129.13 27.78
N MET A 56 -84.82 -128.44 28.52
CA MET A 56 -85.14 -127.19 29.23
C MET A 56 -85.31 -125.95 28.31
N GLY A 57 -85.18 -126.11 26.99
CA GLY A 57 -85.30 -125.01 26.01
C GLY A 57 -84.15 -123.99 26.05
N LYS A 58 -83.11 -124.21 26.87
CA LYS A 58 -81.97 -123.30 27.03
C LYS A 58 -80.91 -123.44 25.95
N LEU A 59 -80.89 -124.56 25.23
CA LEU A 59 -79.87 -124.86 24.24
C LEU A 59 -80.52 -125.22 22.89
N PRO A 60 -80.17 -124.55 21.78
CA PRO A 60 -80.62 -124.93 20.44
C PRO A 60 -80.08 -126.31 20.04
N GLY A 61 -80.89 -127.11 19.34
CA GLY A 61 -80.51 -128.46 18.90
C GLY A 61 -79.24 -128.50 18.05
N THR A 62 -78.96 -127.47 17.25
CA THR A 62 -77.71 -127.33 16.48
C THR A 62 -76.47 -127.25 17.37
N ARG A 63 -76.55 -126.54 18.50
CA ARG A 63 -75.42 -126.41 19.44
C ARG A 63 -75.21 -127.66 20.28
N MET A 64 -76.29 -128.40 20.59
CA MET A 64 -76.20 -129.71 21.25
C MET A 64 -75.47 -130.72 20.35
N ALA A 65 -75.84 -130.79 19.08
CA ALA A 65 -75.20 -131.68 18.11
C ALA A 65 -73.71 -131.36 17.95
N GLU A 66 -73.34 -130.08 17.90
CA GLU A 66 -71.94 -129.65 17.80
C GLU A 66 -71.10 -130.06 19.05
N LEU A 67 -71.68 -129.96 20.26
CA LEU A 67 -71.00 -130.37 21.49
C LEU A 67 -70.89 -131.89 21.61
N LYS A 68 -71.91 -132.63 21.18
CA LYS A 68 -71.86 -134.09 21.07
C LYS A 68 -70.75 -134.53 20.11
N ALA A 69 -70.66 -133.90 18.94
CA ALA A 69 -69.60 -134.18 17.97
C ALA A 69 -68.20 -133.91 18.54
N LYS A 70 -68.00 -132.82 19.30
CA LYS A 70 -66.71 -132.53 19.96
C LYS A 70 -66.35 -133.56 21.03
N TYR A 71 -67.32 -134.04 21.79
CA TYR A 71 -67.08 -135.08 22.79
C TYR A 71 -66.75 -136.43 22.15
N THR A 72 -67.46 -136.81 21.08
CA THR A 72 -67.12 -138.02 20.29
C THR A 72 -65.69 -137.93 19.74
N LEU A 73 -65.31 -136.77 19.17
CA LEU A 73 -63.92 -136.57 18.70
C LEU A 73 -62.87 -136.74 19.79
N LEU A 74 -63.15 -136.27 21.02
CA LEU A 74 -62.23 -136.43 22.13
C LEU A 74 -62.09 -137.89 22.57
N HIS A 75 -63.22 -138.60 22.65
CA HIS A 75 -63.22 -140.03 22.95
C HIS A 75 -62.42 -140.81 21.89
N ASP A 76 -62.67 -140.57 20.61
CA ASP A 76 -61.95 -141.21 19.51
C ASP A 76 -60.43 -140.92 19.58
N ALA A 77 -60.05 -139.71 19.99
CA ALA A 77 -58.64 -139.36 20.19
C ALA A 77 -57.99 -140.17 21.33
N VAL A 78 -58.67 -140.31 22.47
CA VAL A 78 -58.17 -141.11 23.61
C VAL A 78 -58.01 -142.58 23.19
N MET A 79 -59.01 -143.12 22.51
CA MET A 79 -58.97 -144.49 21.97
C MET A 79 -57.79 -144.70 21.03
N SER A 80 -57.58 -143.78 20.08
CA SER A 80 -56.45 -143.82 19.15
C SER A 80 -55.11 -143.75 19.87
N THR A 81 -54.99 -142.93 20.93
CA THR A 81 -53.74 -142.86 21.71
C THR A 81 -53.44 -144.15 22.47
N GLN A 82 -54.44 -144.79 23.07
CA GLN A 82 -54.25 -146.07 23.75
C GLN A 82 -53.88 -147.19 22.77
N GLU A 83 -54.47 -147.22 21.58
CA GLU A 83 -54.07 -148.15 20.52
C GLU A 83 -52.63 -147.92 20.06
N SER A 84 -52.23 -146.66 19.90
CA SER A 84 -50.85 -146.29 19.56
C SER A 84 -49.85 -146.73 20.64
N GLU A 85 -50.20 -146.60 21.92
CA GLU A 85 -49.33 -147.03 23.02
C GLU A 85 -49.11 -148.55 22.99
N VAL A 86 -50.18 -149.32 22.79
CA VAL A 86 -50.08 -150.78 22.65
C VAL A 86 -49.21 -151.17 21.45
N GLN A 87 -49.33 -150.47 20.32
CA GLN A 87 -48.46 -150.70 19.16
C GLN A 87 -46.99 -150.39 19.45
N LEU A 88 -46.70 -149.30 20.16
CA LEU A 88 -45.33 -148.95 20.55
C LEU A 88 -44.70 -150.03 21.45
N LEU A 89 -45.47 -150.60 22.38
CA LEU A 89 -45.00 -151.71 23.21
C LEU A 89 -44.72 -152.98 22.40
N GLN A 90 -45.53 -153.28 21.39
CA GLN A 90 -45.26 -154.39 20.46
C GLN A 90 -44.00 -154.13 19.63
N ASN A 91 -43.81 -152.91 19.14
CA ASN A 91 -42.60 -152.51 18.42
C ASN A 91 -41.35 -152.63 19.31
N ALA A 92 -41.42 -152.22 20.57
CA ALA A 92 -40.32 -152.36 21.51
C ALA A 92 -39.90 -153.81 21.68
N LYS A 93 -40.85 -154.74 21.86
CA LYS A 93 -40.54 -156.18 21.91
C LYS A 93 -39.85 -156.68 20.65
N ARG A 94 -40.37 -156.30 19.47
CA ARG A 94 -39.79 -156.67 18.17
C ARG A 94 -38.37 -156.12 17.99
N PHE A 95 -38.11 -154.88 18.40
CA PHE A 95 -36.78 -154.29 18.31
C PHE A 95 -35.80 -154.97 19.26
N THR A 96 -36.22 -155.36 20.46
CA THR A 96 -35.37 -156.12 21.38
C THR A 96 -34.96 -157.47 20.79
N GLU A 97 -35.89 -158.19 20.14
CA GLU A 97 -35.56 -159.43 19.43
C GLU A 97 -34.56 -159.19 18.27
N GLN A 98 -34.73 -158.11 17.51
CA GLN A 98 -33.79 -157.74 16.44
C GLN A 98 -32.41 -157.40 16.99
N ILE A 99 -32.32 -156.69 18.11
CA ILE A 99 -31.05 -156.37 18.76
C ILE A 99 -30.35 -157.66 19.21
N GLN A 100 -31.08 -158.61 19.80
CA GLN A 100 -30.50 -159.90 20.20
C GLN A 100 -29.99 -160.70 18.99
N GLN A 101 -30.72 -160.70 17.87
CA GLN A 101 -30.25 -161.32 16.63
C GLN A 101 -28.99 -160.63 16.07
N GLN A 102 -28.94 -159.29 16.09
CA GLN A 102 -27.77 -158.54 15.65
C GLN A 102 -26.56 -158.80 16.55
N GLN A 103 -26.75 -158.89 17.86
CA GLN A 103 -25.69 -159.26 18.81
C GLN A 103 -25.17 -160.67 18.56
N PHE A 104 -26.04 -161.63 18.25
CA PHE A 104 -25.62 -162.99 17.87
C PHE A 104 -24.75 -162.97 16.59
N HIS A 105 -25.14 -162.22 15.57
CA HIS A 105 -24.35 -162.09 14.35
C HIS A 105 -23.00 -161.39 14.58
N LEU A 106 -22.95 -160.38 15.45
CA LEU A 106 -21.70 -159.73 15.85
C LEU A 106 -20.76 -160.71 16.57
N GLN A 107 -21.27 -161.53 17.51
CA GLN A 107 -20.48 -162.60 18.12
C GLN A 107 -19.98 -163.64 17.11
N GLN A 108 -20.72 -163.87 16.03
CA GLN A 108 -20.29 -164.76 14.95
C GLN A 108 -19.16 -164.14 14.11
N ALA A 109 -19.16 -162.81 13.94
CA ALA A 109 -18.09 -162.06 13.29
C ALA A 109 -16.80 -162.02 14.14
N ASP A 110 -16.92 -161.91 15.46
CA ASP A 110 -15.76 -161.94 16.37
C ASP A 110 -15.07 -163.31 16.42
N ASN A 111 -15.79 -164.39 16.09
CA ASN A 111 -15.23 -165.74 15.98
C ASN A 111 -14.63 -166.04 14.59
N PHE A 112 -14.48 -165.03 13.72
CA PHE A 112 -13.89 -165.21 12.39
C PHE A 112 -12.35 -165.22 12.47
N PRO A 113 -11.67 -166.26 11.95
CA PRO A 113 -10.21 -166.39 12.11
C PRO A 113 -9.45 -165.31 11.33
N GLU A 114 -8.72 -164.45 12.04
CA GLU A 114 -7.95 -163.29 11.54
C GLU A 114 -6.71 -163.62 10.68
N ALA A 115 -6.45 -164.87 10.32
CA ALA A 115 -5.10 -165.27 9.89
C ALA A 115 -5.02 -166.19 8.66
N PHE A 116 -5.63 -165.82 7.53
CA PHE A 116 -5.21 -166.37 6.23
C PHE A 116 -5.09 -165.27 5.16
N SER A 117 -3.84 -164.88 4.85
CA SER A 117 -3.52 -164.06 3.67
C SER A 117 -3.81 -164.86 2.39
N THR A 118 -5.04 -164.78 1.91
CA THR A 118 -5.39 -165.36 0.61
C THR A 118 -4.82 -164.49 -0.51
N GLU A 119 -4.56 -165.10 -1.67
CA GLU A 119 -4.07 -164.39 -2.86
C GLU A 119 -4.99 -163.21 -3.27
N VAL A 120 -6.30 -163.37 -3.04
CA VAL A 120 -7.31 -162.32 -3.22
C VAL A 120 -7.07 -161.12 -2.30
N SER A 121 -6.64 -161.34 -1.05
CA SER A 121 -6.29 -160.27 -0.12
C SER A 121 -5.08 -159.47 -0.62
N LYS A 122 -4.04 -160.16 -1.10
CA LYS A 122 -2.83 -159.53 -1.68
C LYS A 122 -3.14 -158.74 -2.95
N MET A 123 -3.99 -159.26 -3.85
CA MET A 123 -4.41 -158.52 -5.04
C MET A 123 -5.27 -157.29 -4.71
N ARG A 124 -6.13 -157.36 -3.69
CA ARG A 124 -6.89 -156.20 -3.20
C ARG A 124 -5.99 -155.13 -2.61
N GLU A 125 -4.98 -155.53 -1.83
CA GLU A 125 -3.97 -154.62 -1.28
C GLU A 125 -3.17 -153.93 -2.39
N GLN A 126 -2.72 -154.68 -3.40
CA GLN A 126 -2.01 -154.10 -4.56
C GLN A 126 -2.88 -153.14 -5.38
N LEU A 127 -4.15 -153.48 -5.61
CA LEU A 127 -5.09 -152.60 -6.32
C LEU A 127 -5.33 -151.30 -5.55
N LEU A 128 -5.55 -151.40 -4.23
CA LEU A 128 -5.72 -150.22 -3.38
C LEU A 128 -4.46 -149.34 -3.38
N LYS A 129 -3.28 -149.96 -3.33
CA LYS A 129 -2.00 -149.25 -3.42
C LYS A 129 -1.86 -148.48 -4.73
N TYR A 130 -2.09 -149.13 -5.87
CA TYR A 130 -2.00 -148.47 -7.18
C TYR A 130 -3.09 -147.40 -7.37
N GLN A 131 -4.29 -147.62 -6.82
CA GLN A 131 -5.36 -146.63 -6.88
C GLN A 131 -5.06 -145.39 -6.03
N ASN A 132 -4.46 -145.58 -4.84
CA ASN A 132 -3.98 -144.48 -4.00
C ASN A 132 -2.83 -143.73 -4.68
N GLU A 133 -1.87 -144.45 -5.26
CA GLU A 133 -0.77 -143.84 -6.03
C GLU A 133 -1.30 -143.03 -7.23
N TYR A 134 -2.25 -143.59 -7.99
CA TYR A 134 -2.90 -142.90 -9.11
C TYR A 134 -3.61 -141.62 -8.66
N ASN A 135 -4.40 -141.68 -7.57
CA ASN A 135 -5.09 -140.52 -7.03
C ASN A 135 -4.10 -139.45 -6.54
N ALA A 136 -3.03 -139.84 -5.85
CA ALA A 136 -1.99 -138.92 -5.40
C ALA A 136 -1.27 -138.25 -6.57
N VAL A 137 -1.00 -138.97 -7.66
CA VAL A 137 -0.42 -138.40 -8.89
C VAL A 137 -1.41 -137.43 -9.55
N LYS A 138 -2.70 -137.79 -9.62
CA LYS A 138 -3.75 -136.95 -10.20
C LYS A 138 -3.95 -135.65 -9.41
N GLU A 139 -3.91 -135.70 -8.08
CA GLU A 139 -3.95 -134.50 -7.23
C GLU A 139 -2.74 -133.59 -7.44
N ARG A 140 -1.53 -134.16 -7.54
CA ARG A 140 -0.31 -133.41 -7.87
C ARG A 140 -0.39 -132.79 -9.26
N GLU A 141 -0.96 -133.48 -10.24
CA GLU A 141 -1.20 -132.95 -11.58
C GLU A 141 -2.12 -131.73 -11.52
N PHE A 142 -3.26 -131.82 -10.83
CA PHE A 142 -4.16 -130.67 -10.65
C PHE A 142 -3.46 -129.48 -9.97
N HIS A 143 -2.68 -129.73 -8.92
CA HIS A 143 -1.94 -128.67 -8.24
C HIS A 143 -0.90 -128.02 -9.16
N ASN A 144 -0.15 -128.81 -9.92
CA ASN A 144 0.81 -128.31 -10.90
C ASN A 144 0.12 -127.52 -12.01
N GLN A 145 -1.04 -127.97 -12.49
CA GLN A 145 -1.84 -127.27 -13.51
C GLN A 145 -2.30 -125.90 -12.99
N TYR A 146 -2.80 -125.85 -11.75
CA TYR A 146 -3.20 -124.60 -11.10
C TYR A 146 -2.02 -123.63 -10.97
N ARG A 147 -0.89 -124.12 -10.45
CA ARG A 147 0.34 -123.32 -10.32
C ARG A 147 0.82 -122.80 -11.67
N LEU A 148 0.78 -123.63 -12.71
CA LEU A 148 1.15 -123.22 -14.06
C LEU A 148 0.24 -122.11 -14.59
N ASN A 149 -1.06 -122.18 -14.34
CA ASN A 149 -2.02 -121.15 -14.75
C ASN A 149 -1.76 -119.83 -14.01
N SER A 150 -1.58 -119.88 -12.69
CA SER A 150 -1.25 -118.69 -11.88
C SER A 150 0.03 -118.00 -12.35
N LEU A 151 1.10 -118.77 -12.61
CA LEU A 151 2.36 -118.22 -13.14
C LEU A 151 2.21 -117.64 -14.55
N LYS A 152 1.33 -118.22 -15.39
CA LYS A 152 1.03 -117.66 -16.71
C LYS A 152 0.30 -116.33 -16.60
N GLU A 153 -0.66 -116.21 -15.69
CA GLU A 153 -1.38 -114.96 -15.44
C GLU A 153 -0.43 -113.87 -14.92
N GLU A 154 0.40 -114.20 -13.93
CA GLU A 154 1.42 -113.29 -13.40
C GLU A 154 2.39 -112.82 -14.50
N LYS A 155 2.88 -113.75 -15.34
CA LYS A 155 3.71 -113.41 -16.50
C LYS A 155 3.00 -112.44 -17.45
N ILE A 156 1.72 -112.66 -17.73
CA ILE A 156 0.93 -111.76 -18.59
C ILE A 156 0.83 -110.36 -17.97
N ILE A 157 0.59 -110.27 -16.66
CA ILE A 157 0.51 -108.98 -15.94
C ILE A 157 1.86 -108.25 -16.01
N ILE A 158 2.96 -108.93 -15.68
CA ILE A 158 4.31 -108.35 -15.70
C ILE A 158 4.67 -107.86 -17.10
N VAL A 159 4.37 -108.64 -18.15
CA VAL A 159 4.62 -108.21 -19.54
C VAL A 159 3.83 -106.96 -19.90
N LYS A 160 2.54 -106.91 -19.53
CA LYS A 160 1.71 -105.71 -19.75
C LYS A 160 2.24 -104.49 -18.99
N GLU A 161 2.76 -104.66 -17.78
CA GLU A 161 3.36 -103.57 -17.01
C GLU A 161 4.68 -103.10 -17.62
N PHE A 162 5.50 -104.03 -18.10
CA PHE A 162 6.75 -103.72 -18.80
C PHE A 162 6.49 -102.95 -20.10
N GLU A 163 5.46 -103.31 -20.86
CA GLU A 163 5.04 -102.59 -22.07
C GLU A 163 4.55 -101.16 -21.79
N LYS A 164 4.04 -100.87 -20.59
CA LYS A 164 3.66 -99.51 -20.17
C LYS A 164 4.86 -98.62 -19.86
N ILE A 165 6.04 -99.20 -19.60
CA ILE A 165 7.25 -98.42 -19.36
C ILE A 165 7.64 -97.74 -20.67
N PRO A 166 7.71 -96.39 -20.72
CA PRO A 166 8.05 -95.68 -21.94
C PRO A 166 9.39 -96.13 -22.49
N LYS A 167 9.47 -96.34 -23.81
CA LYS A 167 10.71 -96.78 -24.45
C LYS A 167 11.83 -95.75 -24.22
N PRO A 168 13.11 -96.17 -24.15
CA PRO A 168 14.23 -95.26 -23.92
C PRO A 168 14.23 -94.03 -24.84
N GLY A 169 13.88 -94.20 -26.12
CA GLY A 169 13.77 -93.08 -27.07
C GLY A 169 12.63 -92.10 -26.78
N GLU A 170 11.52 -92.52 -26.16
CA GLU A 170 10.45 -91.62 -25.72
C GLU A 170 10.84 -90.86 -24.45
N MET A 171 11.53 -91.52 -23.52
CA MET A 171 12.11 -90.87 -22.34
C MET A 171 13.14 -89.83 -22.74
N GLU A 172 14.01 -90.14 -23.70
CA GLU A 172 15.03 -89.21 -24.19
C GLU A 172 14.40 -88.00 -24.90
N LYS A 173 13.34 -88.21 -25.70
CA LYS A 173 12.54 -87.11 -26.27
C LYS A 173 11.92 -86.23 -25.18
N LYS A 174 11.25 -86.81 -24.18
CA LYS A 174 10.69 -86.07 -23.05
C LYS A 174 11.77 -85.28 -22.30
N MET A 175 12.92 -85.90 -22.04
CA MET A 175 14.05 -85.27 -21.35
C MET A 175 14.69 -84.14 -22.17
N LYS A 176 14.72 -84.28 -23.50
CA LYS A 176 15.20 -83.21 -24.40
C LYS A 176 14.25 -82.03 -24.41
N ILE A 177 12.94 -82.26 -24.57
CA ILE A 177 11.91 -81.22 -24.50
C ILE A 177 11.95 -80.49 -23.15
N LEU A 178 12.07 -81.24 -22.04
CA LEU A 178 12.15 -80.63 -20.71
C LEU A 178 13.40 -79.75 -20.58
N ARG A 179 14.55 -80.22 -21.07
CA ARG A 179 15.80 -79.43 -21.07
C ARG A 179 15.68 -78.17 -21.90
N GLU A 180 15.14 -78.27 -23.11
CA GLU A 180 14.91 -77.12 -24.00
C GLU A 180 13.98 -76.09 -23.35
N SER A 181 12.83 -76.54 -22.82
CA SER A 181 11.89 -75.67 -22.09
C SER A 181 12.52 -75.02 -20.86
N THR A 182 13.32 -75.76 -20.09
CA THR A 182 14.01 -75.20 -18.91
C THR A 182 15.04 -74.14 -19.31
N GLU A 183 15.75 -74.35 -20.42
CA GLU A 183 16.74 -73.41 -20.93
C GLU A 183 16.10 -72.14 -21.51
N GLU A 184 14.96 -72.28 -22.18
CA GLU A 184 14.13 -71.15 -22.65
C GLU A 184 13.63 -70.30 -21.47
N LEU A 185 13.06 -70.93 -20.43
CA LEU A 185 12.62 -70.23 -19.22
C LEU A 185 13.79 -69.50 -18.52
N ARG A 186 14.99 -70.09 -18.50
CA ARG A 186 16.19 -69.41 -17.96
C ARG A 186 16.55 -68.17 -18.75
N LYS A 187 16.53 -68.23 -20.09
CA LYS A 187 16.80 -67.07 -20.95
C LYS A 187 15.77 -65.97 -20.74
N GLU A 188 14.48 -66.33 -20.66
CA GLU A 188 13.41 -65.38 -20.39
C GLU A 188 13.58 -64.70 -19.01
N ILE A 189 13.88 -65.48 -17.96
CA ILE A 189 14.16 -64.93 -16.62
C ILE A 189 15.34 -63.96 -16.66
N MET A 190 16.41 -64.30 -17.40
CA MET A 190 17.57 -63.42 -17.53
C MET A 190 17.22 -62.12 -18.26
N GLN A 191 16.43 -62.20 -19.34
CA GLN A 191 15.95 -61.04 -20.08
C GLN A 191 15.05 -60.16 -19.22
N LYS A 192 14.10 -60.74 -18.49
CA LYS A 192 13.20 -60.00 -17.58
C LYS A 192 13.97 -59.34 -16.44
N LYS A 193 14.99 -59.99 -15.88
CA LYS A 193 15.87 -59.37 -14.87
C LYS A 193 16.61 -58.14 -15.42
N LEU A 194 17.10 -58.22 -16.67
CA LEU A 194 17.75 -57.08 -17.32
C LEU A 194 16.75 -55.95 -17.59
N GLU A 195 15.56 -56.27 -18.09
CA GLU A 195 14.47 -55.30 -18.33
C GLU A 195 14.09 -54.56 -17.02
N ILE A 196 13.91 -55.30 -15.92
CA ILE A 196 13.64 -54.71 -14.60
C ILE A 196 14.78 -53.78 -14.16
N LYS A 197 16.03 -54.16 -14.39
CA LYS A 197 17.18 -53.33 -14.02
C LYS A 197 17.18 -52.02 -14.82
N ASN A 198 16.99 -52.09 -16.13
CA ASN A 198 16.94 -50.92 -17.00
C ASN A 198 15.76 -50.00 -16.62
N LEU A 199 14.57 -50.55 -16.40
CA LEU A 199 13.40 -49.78 -15.98
C LEU A 199 13.60 -49.09 -14.63
N ARG A 200 14.32 -49.72 -13.69
CA ARG A 200 14.66 -49.09 -12.40
C ARG A 200 15.65 -47.93 -12.57
N GLU A 201 16.65 -48.09 -13.43
CA GLU A 201 17.61 -47.03 -13.75
C GLU A 201 16.91 -45.85 -14.45
N ASP A 202 16.04 -46.13 -15.41
CA ASP A 202 15.22 -45.14 -16.10
C ASP A 202 14.30 -44.39 -15.12
N LEU A 203 13.60 -45.12 -14.24
CA LEU A 203 12.76 -44.52 -13.20
C LEU A 203 13.56 -43.59 -12.28
N ALA A 204 14.73 -44.04 -11.82
CA ALA A 204 15.60 -43.23 -10.97
C ALA A 204 16.11 -41.97 -11.70
N SER A 205 16.44 -42.09 -12.99
CA SER A 205 16.85 -40.96 -13.82
C SER A 205 15.72 -39.93 -13.97
N LYS A 206 14.48 -40.40 -14.19
CA LYS A 206 13.29 -39.55 -14.32
C LYS A 206 12.92 -38.88 -13.01
N GLN A 207 13.02 -39.58 -11.88
CA GLN A 207 12.83 -38.97 -10.56
C GLN A 207 13.85 -37.85 -10.29
N LYS A 208 15.13 -38.08 -10.63
CA LYS A 208 16.17 -37.06 -10.50
C LYS A 208 15.91 -35.86 -11.41
N GLN A 209 15.44 -36.10 -12.63
CA GLN A 209 15.08 -35.03 -13.57
C GLN A 209 13.88 -34.22 -13.04
N LEU A 210 12.83 -34.89 -12.56
CA LEU A 210 11.64 -34.24 -11.99
C LEU A 210 11.98 -33.34 -10.80
N LEU A 211 12.90 -33.77 -9.92
CA LEU A 211 13.37 -32.93 -8.81
C LEU A 211 14.12 -31.67 -9.27
N LYS A 212 14.84 -31.73 -10.41
CA LYS A 212 15.49 -30.54 -10.98
C LYS A 212 14.46 -29.58 -11.56
N GLU A 213 13.53 -30.12 -12.34
CA GLU A 213 12.44 -29.34 -12.94
C GLU A 213 11.55 -28.69 -11.86
N GLN A 214 11.32 -29.36 -10.72
CA GLN A 214 10.63 -28.77 -9.57
C GLN A 214 11.39 -27.58 -8.97
N LYS A 215 12.71 -27.68 -8.78
CA LYS A 215 13.52 -26.58 -8.28
C LYS A 215 13.55 -25.40 -9.25
N GLU A 216 13.72 -25.66 -10.54
CA GLU A 216 13.66 -24.63 -11.58
C GLU A 216 12.29 -23.94 -11.60
N LEU A 217 11.20 -24.69 -11.39
CA LEU A 217 9.87 -24.12 -11.26
C LEU A 217 9.73 -23.23 -10.02
N GLU A 218 10.25 -23.67 -8.87
CA GLU A 218 10.26 -22.86 -7.63
C GLU A 218 11.04 -21.55 -7.83
N GLU A 219 12.24 -21.61 -8.42
CA GLU A 219 13.03 -20.43 -8.75
C GLU A 219 12.29 -19.47 -9.70
N LEU A 220 11.62 -20.00 -10.73
CA LEU A 220 10.81 -19.19 -11.65
C LEU A 220 9.60 -18.54 -10.95
N LEU A 221 8.98 -19.23 -10.00
CA LEU A 221 7.88 -18.66 -9.21
C LEU A 221 8.36 -17.53 -8.30
N GLU A 222 9.52 -17.67 -7.67
CA GLU A 222 10.15 -16.60 -6.88
C GLU A 222 10.44 -15.38 -7.75
N HIS A 223 11.03 -15.58 -8.94
CA HIS A 223 11.26 -14.49 -9.91
C HIS A 223 9.95 -13.85 -10.39
N GLN A 224 8.86 -14.61 -10.50
CA GLN A 224 7.57 -14.06 -10.86
C GLN A 224 7.02 -13.15 -9.75
N VAL A 225 7.23 -13.49 -8.48
CA VAL A 225 6.82 -12.65 -7.34
C VAL A 225 7.60 -11.34 -7.34
N THR A 226 8.93 -11.38 -7.49
CA THR A 226 9.75 -10.16 -7.54
C THR A 226 9.34 -9.25 -8.70
N LEU A 227 9.11 -9.80 -9.89
CA LEU A 227 8.61 -9.04 -11.05
C LEU A 227 7.23 -8.42 -10.78
N LYS A 228 6.32 -9.11 -10.09
CA LYS A 228 5.02 -8.55 -9.72
C LYS A 228 5.17 -7.36 -8.77
N ASP A 229 6.06 -7.46 -7.79
CA ASP A 229 6.36 -6.37 -6.85
C ASP A 229 7.00 -5.17 -7.57
N GLU A 230 7.93 -5.42 -8.49
CA GLU A 230 8.52 -4.38 -9.34
C GLU A 230 7.46 -3.69 -10.20
N VAL A 231 6.55 -4.44 -10.85
CA VAL A 231 5.47 -3.86 -11.64
C VAL A 231 4.56 -2.99 -10.78
N ALA A 232 4.19 -3.46 -9.59
CA ALA A 232 3.39 -2.68 -8.65
C ALA A 232 4.13 -1.39 -8.24
N HIS A 233 5.43 -1.46 -7.96
CA HIS A 233 6.25 -0.30 -7.67
C HIS A 233 6.26 0.70 -8.84
N HIS A 234 6.52 0.24 -10.07
CA HIS A 234 6.53 1.09 -11.26
C HIS A 234 5.18 1.75 -11.53
N GLN A 235 4.06 1.08 -11.24
CA GLN A 235 2.72 1.67 -11.35
C GLN A 235 2.48 2.83 -10.36
N THR A 236 3.16 2.84 -9.20
CA THR A 236 3.03 3.95 -8.23
C THR A 236 3.78 5.21 -8.67
N ILE A 237 4.82 5.08 -9.49
CA ILE A 237 5.68 6.20 -9.93
C ILE A 237 4.88 7.28 -10.69
N PRO A 238 4.06 6.95 -11.73
CA PRO A 238 3.22 7.94 -12.42
C PRO A 238 2.27 8.70 -11.49
N VAL A 239 1.74 8.04 -10.46
CA VAL A 239 0.85 8.67 -9.48
C VAL A 239 1.61 9.70 -8.64
N GLN A 240 2.84 9.39 -8.24
CA GLN A 240 3.71 10.32 -7.51
C GLN A 240 4.11 11.50 -8.40
N ILE A 241 4.54 11.24 -9.64
CA ILE A 241 4.87 12.27 -10.63
C ILE A 241 3.66 13.19 -10.86
N GLY A 242 2.45 12.64 -11.00
CA GLY A 242 1.22 13.42 -11.15
C GLY A 242 0.99 14.40 -9.99
N LYS A 243 1.17 13.93 -8.73
CA LYS A 243 1.06 14.79 -7.54
C LYS A 243 2.11 15.91 -7.52
N GLU A 244 3.34 15.62 -7.93
CA GLU A 244 4.39 16.64 -8.02
C GLU A 244 4.13 17.66 -9.12
N ILE A 245 3.67 17.21 -10.30
CA ILE A 245 3.25 18.08 -11.40
C ILE A 245 2.14 19.03 -10.93
N GLU A 246 1.12 18.53 -10.24
CA GLU A 246 0.06 19.38 -9.68
C GLU A 246 0.60 20.42 -8.70
N LYS A 247 1.50 20.02 -7.80
CA LYS A 247 2.13 20.92 -6.83
C LYS A 247 2.94 22.02 -7.53
N ILE A 248 3.73 21.66 -8.54
CA ILE A 248 4.51 22.62 -9.34
C ILE A 248 3.57 23.53 -10.13
N THR A 249 2.50 22.99 -10.71
CA THR A 249 1.53 23.76 -11.50
C THR A 249 0.80 24.80 -10.64
N ARG A 250 0.37 24.44 -9.43
CA ARG A 250 -0.23 25.40 -8.47
C ARG A 250 0.73 26.54 -8.14
N LYS A 251 1.99 26.19 -7.79
CA LYS A 251 3.05 27.19 -7.54
C LYS A 251 3.30 28.10 -8.75
N LYS A 252 3.34 27.53 -9.96
CA LYS A 252 3.52 28.28 -11.21
C LYS A 252 2.40 29.31 -11.39
N VAL A 253 1.14 28.91 -11.20
CA VAL A 253 -0.01 29.82 -11.33
C VAL A 253 0.04 30.94 -10.28
N GLU A 254 0.38 30.63 -9.03
CA GLU A 254 0.56 31.64 -7.98
C GLU A 254 1.68 32.63 -8.30
N MET A 255 2.82 32.13 -8.80
CA MET A 255 3.94 32.97 -9.22
C MET A 255 3.59 33.85 -10.42
N GLU A 256 2.86 33.33 -11.41
CA GLU A 256 2.40 34.13 -12.56
C GLU A 256 1.45 35.25 -12.11
N LYS A 257 0.54 34.98 -11.17
CA LYS A 257 -0.31 36.02 -10.56
C LYS A 257 0.52 37.11 -9.89
N LYS A 258 1.53 36.73 -9.09
CA LYS A 258 2.44 37.69 -8.44
C LYS A 258 3.24 38.50 -9.46
N LYS A 259 3.71 37.86 -10.53
CA LYS A 259 4.43 38.52 -11.63
C LYS A 259 3.55 39.58 -12.29
N ILE A 260 2.29 39.27 -12.61
CA ILE A 260 1.35 40.24 -13.20
C ILE A 260 1.16 41.46 -12.28
N VAL A 261 1.03 41.26 -10.96
CA VAL A 261 0.92 42.37 -9.99
C VAL A 261 2.19 43.24 -10.01
N LEU A 262 3.37 42.61 -9.97
CA LEU A 262 4.64 43.35 -10.02
C LEU A 262 4.82 44.10 -11.35
N GLU A 263 4.43 43.52 -12.47
CA GLU A 263 4.44 44.21 -13.79
C GLU A 263 3.54 45.45 -13.78
N GLN A 264 2.37 45.37 -13.14
CA GLN A 264 1.48 46.53 -12.97
C GLN A 264 2.11 47.60 -12.07
N GLU A 265 2.72 47.22 -10.95
CA GLU A 265 3.43 48.15 -10.06
C GLU A 265 4.58 48.86 -10.78
N VAL A 266 5.40 48.12 -11.52
CA VAL A 266 6.49 48.67 -12.33
C VAL A 266 5.95 49.67 -13.35
N LYS A 267 4.84 49.35 -14.02
CA LYS A 267 4.21 50.27 -14.98
C LYS A 267 3.74 51.57 -14.30
N MET A 268 3.07 51.47 -13.14
CA MET A 268 2.63 52.65 -12.38
C MET A 268 3.79 53.51 -11.90
N LEU A 269 4.87 52.88 -11.40
CA LEU A 269 6.08 53.58 -10.99
C LEU A 269 6.75 54.29 -12.16
N ASN A 270 6.82 53.64 -13.33
CA ASN A 270 7.39 54.24 -14.54
C ASN A 270 6.55 55.45 -15.03
N ASP A 271 5.23 55.34 -14.98
CA ASP A 271 4.33 56.45 -15.31
C ASP A 271 4.48 57.62 -14.32
N SER A 272 4.68 57.32 -13.04
CA SER A 272 4.98 58.32 -12.00
C SER A 272 6.34 58.99 -12.23
N LEU A 273 7.38 58.20 -12.54
CA LEU A 273 8.71 58.69 -12.85
C LEU A 273 8.68 59.66 -14.02
N LYS A 274 8.04 59.30 -15.14
CA LYS A 274 7.87 60.20 -16.30
C LYS A 274 7.18 61.52 -15.93
N LYS A 275 6.17 61.49 -15.06
CA LYS A 275 5.52 62.72 -14.56
C LYS A 275 6.49 63.59 -13.77
N VAL A 276 7.35 62.99 -12.96
CA VAL A 276 8.39 63.71 -12.20
C VAL A 276 9.45 64.26 -13.13
N GLU A 277 9.96 63.49 -14.09
CA GLU A 277 10.94 63.93 -15.09
C GLU A 277 10.42 65.13 -15.90
N ASN A 278 9.16 65.09 -16.33
CA ASN A 278 8.52 66.22 -17.02
C ASN A 278 8.44 67.47 -16.12
N LYS A 279 8.11 67.31 -14.83
CA LYS A 279 8.11 68.43 -13.88
C LYS A 279 9.50 69.00 -13.67
N VAL A 280 10.51 68.14 -13.54
CA VAL A 280 11.91 68.57 -13.38
C VAL A 280 12.35 69.36 -14.61
N SER A 281 12.06 68.86 -15.82
CA SER A 281 12.38 69.55 -17.07
C SER A 281 11.74 70.94 -17.14
N ALA A 282 10.45 71.05 -16.80
CA ALA A 282 9.75 72.34 -16.75
C ALA A 282 10.35 73.30 -15.71
N ILE A 283 10.73 72.82 -14.51
CA ILE A 283 11.38 73.64 -13.49
C ILE A 283 12.76 74.11 -13.94
N VAL A 284 13.53 73.27 -14.65
CA VAL A 284 14.83 73.65 -15.20
C VAL A 284 14.67 74.75 -16.25
N GLU A 285 13.71 74.63 -17.16
CA GLU A 285 13.40 75.68 -18.14
C GLU A 285 12.97 76.99 -17.46
N GLU A 286 12.10 76.92 -16.45
CA GLU A 286 11.70 78.10 -15.67
C GLU A 286 12.90 78.75 -14.96
N LYS A 287 13.76 77.94 -14.33
CA LYS A 287 15.00 78.42 -13.69
C LYS A 287 15.90 79.14 -14.71
N GLU A 288 16.09 78.59 -15.91
CA GLU A 288 16.88 79.23 -16.96
C GLU A 288 16.29 80.57 -17.39
N ASN A 289 14.97 80.66 -17.54
CA ASN A 289 14.28 81.91 -17.87
C ASN A 289 14.45 82.95 -16.76
N VAL A 290 14.33 82.56 -15.49
CA VAL A 290 14.56 83.45 -14.34
C VAL A 290 16.01 83.92 -14.29
N ILE A 291 16.99 83.05 -14.55
CA ILE A 291 18.40 83.44 -14.61
C ILE A 291 18.60 84.51 -15.68
N LYS A 292 18.08 84.30 -16.91
CA LYS A 292 18.16 85.29 -17.99
C LYS A 292 17.50 86.62 -17.61
N GLU A 293 16.34 86.59 -16.95
CA GLU A 293 15.66 87.81 -16.50
C GLU A 293 16.47 88.55 -15.42
N VAL A 294 17.03 87.82 -14.45
CA VAL A 294 17.88 88.41 -13.40
C VAL A 294 19.15 89.02 -13.98
N GLU A 295 19.83 88.33 -14.90
CA GLU A 295 21.00 88.86 -15.60
C GLU A 295 20.65 90.11 -16.42
N GLY A 296 19.52 90.11 -17.12
CA GLY A 296 19.00 91.28 -17.84
C GLY A 296 18.73 92.48 -16.92
N LYS A 297 18.07 92.24 -15.77
CA LYS A 297 17.82 93.29 -14.76
C LYS A 297 19.12 93.81 -14.14
N ARG A 298 20.09 92.94 -13.85
CA ARG A 298 21.42 93.34 -13.34
C ARG A 298 22.16 94.24 -14.34
N ALA A 299 22.15 93.88 -15.63
CA ALA A 299 22.76 94.70 -16.67
C ALA A 299 22.07 96.08 -16.79
N LEU A 300 20.74 96.12 -16.72
CA LEU A 300 19.98 97.38 -16.73
C LEU A 300 20.30 98.26 -15.51
N LEU A 301 20.38 97.66 -14.32
CA LEU A 301 20.76 98.35 -13.09
C LEU A 301 22.16 98.97 -13.24
N GLU A 302 23.13 98.22 -13.73
CA GLU A 302 24.51 98.71 -13.93
C GLU A 302 24.55 99.92 -14.89
N ILE A 303 23.75 99.91 -15.96
CA ILE A 303 23.60 101.07 -16.86
C ILE A 303 23.02 102.27 -16.10
N LYS A 304 21.94 102.07 -15.33
CA LYS A 304 21.28 103.14 -14.57
C LYS A 304 22.18 103.71 -13.47
N GLU A 305 22.97 102.89 -12.80
CA GLU A 305 23.98 103.35 -11.83
C GLU A 305 25.07 104.19 -12.50
N ARG A 306 25.57 103.78 -13.68
CA ARG A 306 26.52 104.59 -14.46
C ARG A 306 25.91 105.93 -14.88
N GLU A 307 24.67 105.94 -15.38
CA GLU A 307 23.94 107.17 -15.73
C GLU A 307 23.75 108.08 -14.51
N HIS A 308 23.33 107.52 -13.38
CA HIS A 308 23.16 108.27 -12.13
C HIS A 308 24.49 108.91 -11.69
N ASN A 309 25.58 108.14 -11.67
CA ASN A 309 26.91 108.64 -11.33
C ASN A 309 27.38 109.75 -12.27
N GLN A 310 27.06 109.68 -13.56
CA GLN A 310 27.34 110.76 -14.52
C GLN A 310 26.53 112.02 -14.20
N LEU A 311 25.23 111.88 -13.94
CA LEU A 311 24.36 113.00 -13.57
C LEU A 311 24.80 113.66 -12.26
N VAL A 312 25.22 112.88 -11.27
CA VAL A 312 25.76 113.41 -10.00
C VAL A 312 26.99 114.28 -10.26
N LYS A 313 27.96 113.81 -11.06
CA LYS A 313 29.15 114.61 -11.44
C LYS A 313 28.77 115.92 -12.15
N LEU A 314 27.79 115.88 -13.05
CA LEU A 314 27.29 117.08 -13.72
C LEU A 314 26.63 118.06 -12.75
N LEU A 315 25.88 117.55 -11.77
CA LEU A 315 25.24 118.36 -10.74
C LEU A 315 26.26 118.99 -9.78
N GLU A 316 27.32 118.28 -9.42
CA GLU A 316 28.44 118.83 -8.63
C GLU A 316 29.13 119.97 -9.37
N LEU A 317 29.45 119.78 -10.67
CA LEU A 317 30.01 120.84 -11.52
C LEU A 317 29.07 122.05 -11.64
N ALA A 318 27.75 121.81 -11.78
CA ALA A 318 26.77 122.89 -11.83
C ALA A 318 26.72 123.69 -10.51
N ARG A 319 26.80 123.01 -9.36
CA ARG A 319 26.87 123.66 -8.04
C ARG A 319 28.15 124.48 -7.87
N GLU A 320 29.30 123.97 -8.32
CA GLU A 320 30.57 124.73 -8.31
C GLU A 320 30.49 125.98 -9.20
N ASN A 321 29.90 125.87 -10.39
CA ASN A 321 29.69 127.00 -11.29
C ASN A 321 28.73 128.04 -10.69
N GLU A 322 27.65 127.60 -10.03
CA GLU A 322 26.71 128.49 -9.33
C GLU A 322 27.40 129.20 -8.16
N ALA A 323 28.17 128.47 -7.34
CA ALA A 323 28.93 129.04 -6.24
C ALA A 323 29.95 130.09 -6.71
N THR A 324 30.65 129.82 -7.81
CA THR A 324 31.53 130.78 -8.48
C THR A 324 30.75 132.02 -8.93
N SER A 325 29.63 131.84 -9.62
CA SER A 325 28.77 132.93 -10.10
C SER A 325 28.20 133.79 -8.97
N LEU A 326 27.81 133.18 -7.84
CA LEU A 326 27.34 133.89 -6.65
C LEU A 326 28.46 134.71 -5.99
N THR A 327 29.68 134.16 -5.96
CA THR A 327 30.87 134.86 -5.46
C THR A 327 31.19 136.07 -6.33
N GLU A 328 31.20 135.90 -7.66
CA GLU A 328 31.40 136.99 -8.62
C GLU A 328 30.32 138.08 -8.47
N ARG A 329 29.04 137.69 -8.33
CA ARG A 329 27.95 138.64 -8.05
C ARG A 329 28.19 139.42 -6.75
N GLY A 330 28.61 138.75 -5.68
CA GLY A 330 28.92 139.40 -4.41
C GLY A 330 30.05 140.44 -4.54
N ILE A 331 31.09 140.14 -5.33
CA ILE A 331 32.18 141.08 -5.64
C ILE A 331 31.64 142.29 -6.41
N LEU A 332 30.79 142.07 -7.42
CA LEU A 332 30.20 143.14 -8.21
C LEU A 332 29.29 144.06 -7.38
N ASP A 333 28.46 143.50 -6.49
CA ASP A 333 27.61 144.28 -5.58
C ASP A 333 28.45 145.17 -4.64
N LEU A 334 29.58 144.65 -4.14
CA LEU A 334 30.51 145.38 -3.29
C LEU A 334 31.19 146.53 -4.06
N ASN A 335 31.61 146.28 -5.31
CA ASN A 335 32.15 147.31 -6.20
C ASN A 335 31.11 148.38 -6.55
N LEU A 336 29.86 147.99 -6.79
CA LEU A 336 28.76 148.92 -7.04
C LEU A 336 28.50 149.81 -5.81
N ARG A 337 28.51 149.22 -4.61
CA ARG A 337 28.35 149.96 -3.35
C ARG A 337 29.50 150.96 -3.13
N ASN A 338 30.73 150.55 -3.38
CA ASN A 338 31.89 151.47 -3.34
C ASN A 338 31.72 152.63 -4.33
N SER A 339 31.32 152.32 -5.58
CA SER A 339 31.06 153.36 -6.60
C SER A 339 29.94 154.33 -6.18
N LEU A 340 28.91 153.86 -5.49
CA LEU A 340 27.85 154.71 -4.94
C LEU A 340 28.35 155.59 -3.79
N ILE A 341 29.20 155.07 -2.91
CA ILE A 341 29.86 155.85 -1.85
C ILE A 341 30.73 156.93 -2.47
N ASP A 342 31.54 156.59 -3.48
CA ASP A 342 32.37 157.55 -4.19
C ASP A 342 31.53 158.64 -4.87
N LYS A 343 30.43 158.27 -5.53
CA LYS A 343 29.46 159.22 -6.09
C LYS A 343 28.91 160.18 -5.02
N GLN A 344 28.56 159.67 -3.84
CA GLN A 344 28.06 160.49 -2.73
C GLN A 344 29.15 161.45 -2.22
N ASN A 345 30.37 160.96 -2.03
CA ASN A 345 31.52 161.77 -1.64
C ASN A 345 31.76 162.91 -2.64
N TYR A 346 31.77 162.61 -3.95
CA TYR A 346 31.89 163.62 -5.00
C TYR A 346 30.75 164.64 -4.97
N HIS A 347 29.51 164.21 -4.75
CA HIS A 347 28.36 165.10 -4.64
C HIS A 347 28.48 166.05 -3.43
N ASP A 348 28.89 165.53 -2.27
CA ASP A 348 29.06 166.32 -1.05
C ASP A 348 30.21 167.33 -1.17
N GLU A 349 31.30 166.92 -1.83
CA GLU A 349 32.45 167.77 -2.14
C GLU A 349 32.08 168.89 -3.12
N LEU A 350 31.34 168.56 -4.20
CA LEU A 350 30.79 169.54 -5.14
C LEU A 350 29.83 170.52 -4.45
N SER A 351 28.96 170.02 -3.57
CA SER A 351 28.01 170.84 -2.80
C SER A 351 28.72 171.77 -1.81
N ARG A 352 29.86 171.36 -1.22
CA ARG A 352 30.73 172.25 -0.43
C ARG A 352 31.33 173.34 -1.31
N LYS A 353 31.94 172.98 -2.44
CA LYS A 353 32.53 173.92 -3.40
C LYS A 353 31.50 174.95 -3.91
N GLN A 354 30.26 174.52 -4.15
CA GLN A 354 29.16 175.40 -4.53
C GLN A 354 28.83 176.42 -3.42
N ARG A 355 28.76 175.99 -2.15
CA ARG A 355 28.52 176.88 -1.01
C ARG A 355 29.66 177.88 -0.79
N GLU A 356 30.91 177.46 -0.95
CA GLU A 356 32.08 178.35 -0.92
C GLU A 356 31.97 179.41 -2.03
N LYS A 357 31.72 178.99 -3.28
CA LYS A 357 31.47 179.89 -4.41
C LYS A 357 30.36 180.91 -4.14
N GLU A 358 29.22 180.49 -3.59
CA GLU A 358 28.12 181.41 -3.25
C GLU A 358 28.47 182.40 -2.12
N ARG A 359 29.35 182.00 -1.19
CA ARG A 359 29.88 182.88 -0.15
C ARG A 359 30.79 183.94 -0.76
N ASP A 360 31.69 183.52 -1.65
CA ASP A 360 32.60 184.41 -2.36
C ASP A 360 31.84 185.37 -3.27
N PHE A 361 30.80 184.90 -3.96
CA PHE A 361 29.94 185.74 -4.79
C PHE A 361 29.16 186.79 -3.97
N ARG A 362 28.66 186.43 -2.79
CA ARG A 362 28.04 187.39 -1.86
C ARG A 362 29.03 188.43 -1.35
N ASN A 363 30.26 188.01 -1.04
CA ASN A 363 31.34 188.93 -0.65
C ASN A 363 31.73 189.88 -1.79
N LEU A 364 31.82 189.37 -3.02
CA LEU A 364 32.08 190.18 -4.21
C LEU A 364 31.01 191.24 -4.40
N ARG A 365 29.71 190.87 -4.35
CA ARG A 365 28.60 191.84 -4.45
C ARG A 365 28.64 192.91 -3.35
N LYS A 366 29.01 192.54 -2.12
CA LYS A 366 29.21 193.52 -1.03
C LYS A 366 30.32 194.52 -1.39
N MET A 367 31.45 194.04 -1.92
CA MET A 367 32.54 194.90 -2.37
C MET A 367 32.14 195.77 -3.56
N GLU A 368 31.40 195.24 -4.53
CA GLU A 368 30.87 196.02 -5.66
C GLU A 368 29.92 197.14 -5.19
N LEU A 369 29.05 196.88 -4.21
CA LEU A 369 28.15 197.89 -3.65
C LEU A 369 28.93 198.99 -2.90
N LEU A 370 29.92 198.61 -2.08
CA LEU A 370 30.83 199.53 -1.41
C LEU A 370 31.58 200.42 -2.42
N LEU A 371 32.06 199.83 -3.51
CA LEU A 371 32.71 200.54 -4.60
C LEU A 371 31.77 201.53 -5.29
N LYS A 372 30.50 201.15 -5.49
CA LYS A 372 29.48 202.04 -6.09
C LYS A 372 29.18 203.23 -5.17
N VAL A 373 29.00 202.99 -3.87
CA VAL A 373 28.78 204.06 -2.88
C VAL A 373 29.96 205.02 -2.84
N SER A 374 31.19 204.52 -2.87
CA SER A 374 32.38 205.39 -2.91
C SER A 374 32.49 206.16 -4.23
N TRP A 375 32.08 205.57 -5.35
CA TRP A 375 31.96 206.24 -6.64
C TRP A 375 30.92 207.37 -6.65
N ASP A 376 29.73 207.13 -6.10
CA ASP A 376 28.67 208.12 -6.01
C ASP A 376 29.06 209.28 -5.07
N ALA A 377 29.72 208.97 -3.94
CA ALA A 377 30.26 209.98 -3.02
C ALA A 377 31.31 210.88 -3.70
N LEU A 378 32.19 210.30 -4.53
CA LEU A 378 33.17 211.05 -5.33
C LEU A 378 32.48 211.97 -6.35
N ARG A 379 31.47 211.46 -7.04
CA ARG A 379 30.69 212.24 -8.03
C ARG A 379 29.95 213.41 -7.39
N GLN A 380 29.43 213.21 -6.18
CA GLN A 380 28.74 214.24 -5.41
C GLN A 380 29.69 215.35 -4.94
N THR A 381 30.91 214.99 -4.51
CA THR A 381 31.95 215.97 -4.15
C THR A 381 32.45 216.76 -5.37
N GLN A 382 32.59 216.11 -6.53
CA GLN A 382 32.92 216.77 -7.80
C GLN A 382 31.84 217.77 -8.23
N ALA A 383 30.55 217.43 -8.11
CA ALA A 383 29.45 218.33 -8.43
C ALA A 383 29.37 219.54 -7.48
N LEU A 384 29.62 219.33 -6.18
CA LEU A 384 29.73 220.40 -5.17
C LEU A 384 30.86 221.37 -5.53
N HIS A 385 32.00 220.84 -5.97
CA HIS A 385 33.13 221.65 -6.40
C HIS A 385 32.81 222.51 -7.64
N GLN A 386 32.12 221.96 -8.64
CA GLN A 386 31.66 222.71 -9.82
C GLN A 386 30.66 223.83 -9.48
N ARG A 387 29.74 223.58 -8.52
CA ARG A 387 28.77 224.58 -8.09
C ARG A 387 29.44 225.78 -7.39
N LEU A 388 30.42 225.52 -6.53
CA LEU A 388 31.22 226.55 -5.86
C LEU A 388 32.03 227.39 -6.87
N LEU A 389 32.54 226.77 -7.94
CA LEU A 389 33.22 227.49 -9.03
C LEU A 389 32.30 228.49 -9.75
N LEU A 390 31.07 228.10 -10.05
CA LEU A 390 30.08 228.96 -10.74
C LEU A 390 29.58 230.12 -9.86
N GLU A 391 29.51 229.94 -8.54
CA GLU A 391 29.15 231.02 -7.59
C GLU A 391 30.24 232.09 -7.48
N ILE A 392 31.51 231.75 -7.72
CA ILE A 392 32.64 232.70 -7.72
C ILE A 392 32.65 233.56 -9.00
N GLU A 393 32.19 233.04 -10.13
CA GLU A 393 32.20 233.75 -11.42
C GLU A 393 31.03 234.76 -11.60
N ALA A 394 29.99 234.69 -10.75
CA ALA A 394 28.78 235.51 -10.88
C ALA A 394 28.79 236.86 -10.13
N ILE A 395 29.95 237.35 -9.67
CA ILE A 395 30.11 238.64 -8.99
C ILE A 395 30.62 239.72 -9.98
N PRO A 396 29.83 240.75 -10.33
CA PRO A 396 30.31 241.92 -11.05
C PRO A 396 31.12 242.86 -10.15
N LYS A 397 32.34 243.17 -10.59
CA LYS A 397 33.23 244.20 -10.05
C LYS A 397 32.76 245.57 -10.55
N ASP A 398 32.18 246.39 -9.68
CA ASP A 398 32.25 247.84 -9.87
C ASP A 398 32.29 248.58 -8.53
N ASP A 399 33.17 249.57 -8.50
CA ASP A 399 34.07 249.89 -7.39
C ASP A 399 33.84 251.34 -6.91
N SER A 400 32.57 251.70 -6.67
CA SER A 400 32.20 253.10 -6.37
C SER A 400 31.60 253.31 -4.98
N THR A 401 31.15 252.27 -4.27
CA THR A 401 30.53 252.43 -2.93
C THR A 401 31.47 252.13 -1.77
N LEU A 402 32.60 251.44 -2.00
CA LEU A 402 33.59 251.12 -0.96
C LEU A 402 34.59 252.26 -0.66
N SER A 403 34.71 253.26 -1.54
CA SER A 403 35.58 254.43 -1.32
C SER A 403 34.90 255.55 -0.52
N GLU A 404 33.56 255.62 -0.55
CA GLU A 404 32.80 256.57 0.28
C GLU A 404 32.52 256.02 1.69
N ARG A 405 32.19 254.72 1.83
CA ARG A 405 31.93 254.09 3.15
C ARG A 405 33.15 254.04 4.08
N ARG A 406 34.36 253.97 3.51
CA ARG A 406 35.64 254.02 4.25
C ARG A 406 35.99 255.44 4.72
N ARG A 407 35.46 256.48 4.07
CA ARG A 407 35.60 257.89 4.50
C ARG A 407 34.61 258.25 5.62
N GLU A 408 33.41 257.64 5.64
CA GLU A 408 32.44 257.77 6.73
C GLU A 408 32.95 257.11 8.03
N LEU A 409 33.50 255.90 7.96
CA LEU A 409 34.13 255.20 9.10
C LEU A 409 35.36 255.95 9.67
N HIS A 410 36.00 256.83 8.89
CA HIS A 410 37.09 257.69 9.40
C HIS A 410 36.60 259.02 10.00
N LYS A 411 35.45 259.55 9.56
CA LYS A 411 34.77 260.69 10.22
C LYS A 411 34.11 260.28 11.54
N GLU A 412 33.57 259.06 11.63
CA GLU A 412 33.00 258.52 12.89
C GLU A 412 34.09 258.31 13.96
N VAL A 413 35.33 257.96 13.57
CA VAL A 413 36.47 257.78 14.48
C VAL A 413 37.11 259.12 14.93
N GLU A 414 37.01 260.21 14.17
CA GLU A 414 37.53 261.55 14.54
C GLU A 414 36.49 262.45 15.26
N VAL A 415 35.19 262.29 15.01
CA VAL A 415 34.12 263.00 15.76
C VAL A 415 33.89 262.37 17.14
N ALA A 416 33.96 261.04 17.30
CA ALA A 416 33.81 260.42 18.63
C ALA A 416 35.02 260.71 19.55
N LYS A 417 36.23 260.91 18.99
CA LYS A 417 37.40 261.47 19.70
C LYS A 417 37.24 262.96 20.10
N ARG A 418 36.31 263.74 19.52
CA ARG A 418 35.97 265.12 19.96
C ARG A 418 34.85 265.20 21.01
N ASN A 419 33.99 264.19 21.12
CA ASN A 419 33.04 264.05 22.24
C ASN A 419 33.73 263.69 23.57
N LEU A 420 35.04 263.44 23.55
CA LEU A 420 35.95 263.42 24.70
C LEU A 420 36.69 264.78 24.88
N ALA A 421 36.02 265.89 24.55
CA ALA A 421 36.43 267.26 24.90
C ALA A 421 35.26 268.21 25.28
N GLN A 422 34.03 267.70 25.42
CA GLN A 422 32.91 268.38 26.11
C GLN A 422 32.08 267.46 27.04
N GLN A 423 32.54 266.24 27.32
CA GLN A 423 32.19 265.46 28.51
C GLN A 423 33.43 264.77 29.07
#